data_AF-A0A9W9HWD5-F1
#
_entry.id   AF-A0A9W9HWD5-F1
#
_cell.length_a   1.000
_cell.length_b   1.000
_cell.length_c   1.000
_cell.angle_alpha   90.00
_cell.angle_beta   90.00
_cell.angle_gamma   90.00
#
_symmetry.space_group_name_H-M   'P 1'
#
loop_
_entity.id
_entity.type
_entity.pdbx_description
1 polymer ?
#
loop_
_entity_poly.entity_id
_entity_poly.type
_entity_poly.pdbx_seq_one_letter_code
_entity_poly.pdbx_strand_id
1 'polypeptide(L)'
;MEYLIKQYTREQSKSEIFTFEDYMLSRKIQTWHNWGQPCKERISLRRALLARLELNRKANMYAGALGLHRLPDIEEWDPLQTEELYDMDIERLRWSARIIIESGLFEKKGNVRHSYIPYYHKPSRYLAAEMLLAVYDEVDVENAAGELGRMQRDGQFSWYRRVFH
;
A
#
# COMPACT_ATOMS: atom_id res chain seq x y z
N MET A 1 10.46 -17.06 4.83
CA MET A 1 10.46 -16.55 3.43
C MET A 1 9.25 -17.07 2.70
N GLU A 2 9.09 -18.39 2.62
CA GLU A 2 7.90 -19.04 2.04
C GLU A 2 6.57 -18.45 2.49
N TYR A 3 6.38 -18.21 3.79
CA TYR A 3 5.17 -17.54 4.28
C TYR A 3 4.94 -16.16 3.65
N LEU A 4 5.97 -15.31 3.56
CA LEU A 4 5.87 -13.97 2.99
C LEU A 4 5.67 -14.00 1.48
N ILE A 5 6.32 -14.94 0.81
CA ILE A 5 6.13 -15.19 -0.61
C ILE A 5 4.71 -15.67 -0.85
N LYS A 6 4.19 -16.61 -0.06
CA LYS A 6 2.83 -17.13 -0.16
C LYS A 6 1.77 -16.07 0.13
N GLN A 7 1.99 -15.19 1.11
CA GLN A 7 1.10 -14.05 1.33
C GLN A 7 1.16 -13.15 0.09
N TYR A 8 2.33 -12.68 -0.31
CA TYR A 8 2.46 -11.83 -1.49
C TYR A 8 1.91 -12.47 -2.79
N THR A 9 2.14 -13.75 -3.06
CA THR A 9 1.63 -14.41 -4.27
C THR A 9 0.13 -14.66 -4.18
N ARG A 10 -0.43 -14.93 -3.00
CA ARG A 10 -1.89 -14.94 -2.79
C ARG A 10 -2.48 -13.56 -3.06
N GLU A 11 -1.84 -12.52 -2.54
CA GLU A 11 -2.18 -11.11 -2.73
C GLU A 11 -2.06 -10.70 -4.21
N GLN A 12 -1.06 -11.21 -4.93
CA GLN A 12 -0.81 -10.92 -6.35
C GLN A 12 -1.68 -11.74 -7.30
N SER A 13 -1.97 -13.01 -7.00
CA SER A 13 -2.76 -13.91 -7.86
C SER A 13 -4.22 -13.47 -8.02
N LYS A 14 -4.66 -12.53 -7.19
CA LYS A 14 -5.99 -11.93 -7.19
C LYS A 14 -6.05 -10.57 -7.92
N SER A 15 -4.90 -10.05 -8.32
CA SER A 15 -4.77 -8.76 -9.02
C SER A 15 -4.69 -9.03 -10.52
N GLU A 16 -5.66 -8.53 -11.29
CA GLU A 16 -5.69 -8.73 -12.75
C GLU A 16 -4.62 -7.91 -13.49
N ILE A 17 -4.10 -6.84 -12.86
CA ILE A 17 -3.04 -5.99 -13.43
C ILE A 17 -1.73 -6.19 -12.70
N PHE A 18 -0.67 -6.36 -13.50
CA PHE A 18 0.70 -6.61 -13.07
C PHE A 18 1.55 -5.34 -13.22
N THR A 19 1.88 -4.67 -12.12
CA THR A 19 2.71 -3.45 -12.19
C THR A 19 4.18 -3.78 -12.50
N PHE A 20 4.94 -2.81 -12.98
CA PHE A 20 6.40 -2.98 -13.15
C PHE A 20 7.10 -3.34 -11.84
N GLU A 21 6.62 -2.83 -10.70
CA GLU A 21 7.17 -3.19 -9.40
C GLU A 21 6.85 -4.63 -9.02
N ASP A 22 5.65 -5.10 -9.37
CA ASP A 22 5.24 -6.50 -9.21
C ASP A 22 6.06 -7.42 -10.11
N TYR A 23 6.35 -6.99 -11.34
CA TYR A 23 7.29 -7.67 -12.24
C TYR A 23 8.66 -7.88 -11.61
N MET A 24 9.24 -6.81 -11.06
CA MET A 24 10.56 -6.89 -10.44
C MET A 24 10.57 -7.77 -9.19
N LEU A 25 9.48 -7.78 -8.40
CA LEU A 25 9.39 -8.62 -7.22
C LEU A 25 9.13 -10.09 -7.57
N SER A 26 8.26 -10.38 -8.54
CA SER A 26 8.01 -11.74 -9.04
C SER A 26 9.26 -12.34 -9.67
N ARG A 27 10.05 -11.57 -10.42
CA ARG A 27 11.38 -11.99 -10.90
C ARG A 27 12.30 -12.40 -9.75
N LYS A 28 12.38 -11.60 -8.68
CA LYS A 28 13.19 -11.93 -7.49
C LYS A 28 12.68 -13.20 -6.77
N ILE A 29 11.37 -13.44 -6.74
CA ILE A 29 10.77 -14.64 -6.16
C ILE A 29 11.09 -15.87 -7.03
N GLN A 30 10.98 -15.77 -8.35
CA GLN A 30 11.34 -16.84 -9.28
C GLN A 30 12.81 -17.22 -9.16
N THR A 31 13.73 -16.24 -9.10
CA THR A 31 15.16 -16.50 -8.87
C THR A 31 15.39 -17.20 -7.52
N TRP A 32 14.63 -16.84 -6.49
CA TRP A 32 14.70 -17.50 -5.18
C TRP A 32 14.33 -18.99 -5.24
N HIS A 33 13.23 -19.34 -5.93
CA HIS A 33 12.79 -20.73 -6.08
C HIS A 33 13.72 -21.55 -6.97
N ASN A 34 14.21 -20.97 -8.07
CA ASN A 34 14.90 -21.75 -9.08
C ASN A 34 16.35 -22.06 -8.66
N TRP A 35 17.12 -21.05 -8.23
CA TRP A 35 18.60 -21.16 -8.20
C TRP A 35 19.20 -20.96 -6.82
N GLY A 36 18.38 -20.59 -5.83
CA GLY A 36 18.84 -20.18 -4.51
C GLY A 36 19.57 -18.83 -4.56
N GLN A 37 19.13 -17.87 -3.76
CA GLN A 37 19.73 -16.54 -3.75
C GLN A 37 20.91 -16.41 -2.75
N PRO A 38 21.92 -15.58 -3.05
CA PRO A 38 22.86 -15.10 -2.06
C PRO A 38 22.15 -14.52 -0.83
N CYS A 39 22.75 -14.64 0.36
CA CYS A 39 22.13 -14.19 1.61
C CYS A 39 21.65 -12.72 1.56
N LYS A 40 22.42 -11.84 0.91
CA LYS A 40 22.07 -10.42 0.73
C LYS A 40 20.77 -10.23 -0.09
N GLU A 41 20.60 -10.99 -1.15
CA GLU A 41 19.40 -10.93 -2.01
C GLU A 41 18.17 -11.50 -1.30
N ARG A 42 18.33 -12.58 -0.52
CA ARG A 42 17.26 -13.11 0.35
C ARG A 42 16.78 -12.09 1.38
N ILE A 43 17.71 -11.36 2.00
CA ILE A 43 17.38 -10.29 2.96
C ILE A 43 16.67 -9.13 2.24
N SER A 44 17.14 -8.74 1.05
CA SER A 44 16.51 -7.70 0.24
C SER A 44 15.07 -8.08 -0.14
N LEU A 45 14.85 -9.30 -0.62
CA LEU A 45 13.52 -9.84 -0.95
C LEU A 45 12.62 -9.87 0.28
N ARG A 46 13.13 -10.35 1.43
CA ARG A 46 12.37 -10.36 2.69
C ARG A 46 11.91 -8.96 3.09
N ARG A 47 12.81 -7.97 3.00
CA ARG A 47 12.52 -6.58 3.36
C ARG A 47 11.49 -5.96 2.43
N ALA A 48 11.59 -6.22 1.13
CA ALA A 48 10.61 -5.76 0.14
C ALA A 48 9.22 -6.34 0.41
N LEU A 49 9.12 -7.66 0.61
CA LEU A 49 7.85 -8.32 0.93
C LEU A 49 7.22 -7.80 2.22
N LEU A 50 8.01 -7.66 3.29
CA LEU A 50 7.52 -7.10 4.56
C LEU A 50 7.05 -5.65 4.42
N ALA A 51 7.76 -4.83 3.64
CA ALA A 51 7.39 -3.44 3.44
C ALA A 51 6.04 -3.31 2.73
N ARG A 52 5.75 -4.15 1.72
CA ARG A 52 4.45 -4.14 1.03
C ARG A 52 3.31 -4.52 1.95
N LEU A 53 3.47 -5.61 2.70
CA LEU A 53 2.49 -6.04 3.71
C LEU A 53 2.22 -4.95 4.76
N GLU A 54 3.27 -4.24 5.18
CA GLU A 54 3.15 -3.13 6.12
C GLU A 54 2.34 -1.97 5.54
N LEU A 55 2.59 -1.60 4.28
CA LEU A 55 1.88 -0.51 3.61
C LEU A 55 0.41 -0.86 3.31
N ASN A 56 0.09 -2.09 2.90
CA ASN A 56 -1.30 -2.53 2.70
C ASN A 56 -2.10 -2.48 4.00
N ARG A 57 -1.52 -3.02 5.09
CA ARG A 57 -2.13 -2.92 6.42
C ARG A 57 -2.36 -1.49 6.84
N LYS A 58 -1.39 -0.62 6.57
CA LYS A 58 -1.47 0.80 6.88
C LYS A 58 -2.60 1.50 6.12
N ALA A 59 -2.78 1.18 4.84
CA ALA A 59 -3.89 1.71 4.04
C ALA A 59 -5.24 1.30 4.61
N ASN A 60 -5.41 0.02 4.96
CA ASN A 60 -6.63 -0.49 5.59
C ASN A 60 -6.90 0.17 6.95
N MET A 61 -5.86 0.43 7.75
CA MET A 61 -6.01 1.15 9.02
C MET A 61 -6.46 2.59 8.81
N TYR A 62 -5.91 3.27 7.81
CA TYR A 62 -6.31 4.64 7.47
C TYR A 62 -7.75 4.72 6.98
N ALA A 63 -8.15 3.79 6.10
CA ALA A 63 -9.54 3.68 5.69
C ALA A 63 -10.47 3.46 6.90
N GLY A 64 -10.12 2.52 7.79
CA GLY A 64 -10.89 2.28 9.02
C GLY A 64 -10.92 3.46 9.99
N ALA A 65 -9.82 4.21 10.13
CA ALA A 65 -9.76 5.39 10.99
C ALA A 65 -10.66 6.53 10.50
N LEU A 66 -10.83 6.64 9.18
CA LEU A 66 -11.73 7.59 8.54
C LEU A 66 -13.17 7.09 8.45
N GLY A 67 -13.47 5.89 8.96
CA GLY A 67 -14.80 5.29 8.88
C GLY A 67 -15.22 4.93 7.46
N LEU A 68 -14.26 4.74 6.55
CA LEU A 68 -14.52 4.40 5.15
C LEU A 68 -14.87 2.90 5.01
N HIS A 69 -15.87 2.63 4.17
CA HIS A 69 -16.29 1.32 3.64
C HIS A 69 -16.73 1.59 2.19
N ARG A 70 -16.50 0.76 1.15
CA ARG A 70 -16.10 -0.65 1.01
C ARG A 70 -15.54 -0.88 -0.41
N LEU A 71 -14.23 -0.82 -0.60
CA LEU A 71 -13.54 -1.46 -1.72
C LEU A 71 -13.17 -2.90 -1.35
N PRO A 72 -12.96 -3.79 -2.35
CA PRO A 72 -12.32 -5.08 -2.13
C PRO A 72 -11.02 -4.89 -1.36
N ASP A 73 -10.51 -5.95 -0.71
CA ASP A 73 -9.17 -5.94 -0.12
C ASP A 73 -8.18 -5.27 -1.11
N ILE A 74 -7.27 -4.40 -0.66
CA ILE A 74 -6.34 -3.65 -1.54
C ILE A 74 -5.62 -4.54 -2.57
N GLU A 75 -5.49 -5.82 -2.26
CA GLU A 75 -5.01 -6.89 -3.12
C GLU A 75 -5.93 -7.23 -4.31
N GLU A 76 -7.24 -7.30 -4.07
CA GLU A 76 -8.32 -7.50 -5.05
C GLU A 76 -8.72 -6.18 -5.72
N TRP A 77 -8.23 -5.06 -5.19
CA TRP A 77 -8.50 -3.74 -5.74
C TRP A 77 -7.69 -3.45 -7.00
N ASP A 78 -8.42 -3.31 -8.11
CA ASP A 78 -7.89 -2.89 -9.41
C ASP A 78 -8.35 -1.45 -9.71
N PRO A 79 -7.41 -0.49 -9.91
CA PRO A 79 -7.75 0.86 -10.33
C PRO A 79 -8.61 0.92 -11.60
N LEU A 80 -8.33 0.11 -12.63
CA LEU A 80 -9.07 0.16 -13.89
C LEU A 80 -10.49 -0.41 -13.72
N GLN A 81 -10.62 -1.54 -13.03
CA GLN A 81 -11.95 -2.07 -12.71
C GLN A 81 -12.72 -1.12 -11.80
N THR A 82 -12.06 -0.43 -10.88
CA THR A 82 -12.73 0.53 -9.98
C THR A 82 -13.18 1.78 -10.72
N GLU A 83 -12.37 2.27 -11.66
CA GLU A 83 -12.75 3.37 -12.57
C GLU A 83 -14.01 3.01 -13.37
N GLU A 84 -14.08 1.80 -13.92
CA GLU A 84 -15.24 1.33 -14.69
C GLU A 84 -16.46 0.97 -13.82
N LEU A 85 -16.25 0.33 -12.66
CA LEU A 85 -17.34 -0.15 -11.79
C LEU A 85 -18.01 0.97 -10.99
N TYR A 86 -17.29 2.07 -10.72
CA TYR A 86 -17.77 3.14 -9.86
C TYR A 86 -17.90 4.50 -10.56
N ASP A 87 -17.76 4.56 -11.89
CA ASP A 87 -17.82 5.79 -12.70
C ASP A 87 -16.97 6.92 -12.09
N MET A 88 -15.77 6.56 -11.65
CA MET A 88 -14.91 7.45 -10.88
C MET A 88 -14.11 8.35 -11.83
N ASP A 89 -14.13 9.66 -11.57
CA ASP A 89 -13.29 10.61 -12.32
C ASP A 89 -11.80 10.32 -12.08
N ILE A 90 -11.14 9.82 -13.13
CA ILE A 90 -9.73 9.40 -13.13
C ILE A 90 -8.81 10.55 -12.72
N GLU A 91 -9.09 11.77 -13.16
CA GLU A 91 -8.25 12.92 -12.83
C GLU A 91 -8.41 13.29 -11.36
N ARG A 92 -9.63 13.20 -10.80
CA ARG A 92 -9.85 13.36 -9.36
C ARG A 92 -9.18 12.26 -8.54
N LEU A 93 -9.20 11.01 -9.01
CA LEU A 93 -8.50 9.89 -8.36
C LEU A 93 -6.99 10.11 -8.35
N ARG A 94 -6.40 10.51 -9.48
CA ARG A 94 -4.96 10.81 -9.59
C ARG A 94 -4.55 11.98 -8.70
N TRP A 95 -5.36 13.04 -8.68
CA TRP A 95 -5.12 14.21 -7.86
C TRP A 95 -5.19 13.86 -6.36
N SER A 96 -6.22 13.12 -5.94
CA SER A 96 -6.40 12.71 -4.54
C SER A 96 -5.27 11.77 -4.09
N ALA A 97 -4.91 10.81 -4.94
CA ALA A 97 -3.78 9.91 -4.68
C ALA A 97 -2.45 10.68 -4.57
N ARG A 98 -2.27 11.74 -5.36
CA ARG A 98 -1.09 12.60 -5.28
C ARG A 98 -0.98 13.31 -3.93
N ILE A 99 -2.07 13.86 -3.41
CA ILE A 99 -2.07 14.49 -2.07
C ILE A 99 -1.71 13.48 -0.99
N ILE A 100 -2.28 12.28 -1.05
CA ILE A 100 -1.96 11.22 -0.09
C ILE A 100 -0.49 10.81 -0.19
N ILE A 101 0.10 10.79 -1.39
CA ILE A 101 1.55 10.55 -1.56
C ILE A 101 2.36 11.70 -0.94
N GLU A 102 2.05 12.95 -1.29
CA GLU A 102 2.77 14.14 -0.84
C GLU A 102 2.66 14.37 0.67
N SER A 103 1.61 13.86 1.32
CA SER A 103 1.44 13.88 2.77
C SER A 103 2.44 13.01 3.54
N GLY A 104 3.18 12.13 2.86
CA GLY A 104 4.15 11.22 3.48
C GLY A 104 3.51 10.08 4.29
N LEU A 105 2.19 9.89 4.19
CA LEU A 105 1.45 8.87 4.94
C LEU A 105 2.00 7.46 4.72
N PHE A 106 2.54 7.15 3.56
CA PHE A 106 3.09 5.83 3.24
C PHE A 106 4.63 5.81 3.22
N GLU A 107 5.29 6.88 3.65
CA GLU A 107 6.74 6.90 3.78
C GLU A 107 7.21 6.12 5.01
N LYS A 108 8.34 5.41 4.85
CA LYS A 108 8.97 4.68 5.95
C LYS A 108 9.83 5.64 6.76
N LYS A 109 9.49 5.82 8.05
CA LYS A 109 10.36 6.55 8.99
C LYS A 109 11.68 5.79 9.17
N GLY A 110 12.77 6.38 8.70
CA GLY A 110 14.15 5.93 8.95
C GLY A 110 14.78 5.08 7.84
N ASN A 111 15.94 5.56 7.38
CA ASN A 111 16.87 5.03 6.37
C ASN A 111 16.53 5.34 4.90
N VAL A 112 17.14 6.39 4.33
CA VAL A 112 18.51 6.42 3.77
C VAL A 112 18.55 5.74 2.41
N ARG A 113 18.73 6.57 1.38
CA ARG A 113 19.57 6.33 0.19
C ARG A 113 19.77 4.84 -0.16
N HIS A 114 19.09 4.38 -1.22
CA HIS A 114 19.43 3.19 -2.02
C HIS A 114 18.90 1.80 -1.61
N SER A 115 17.61 1.62 -1.34
CA SER A 115 17.01 0.33 -1.69
C SER A 115 15.56 0.42 -2.14
N TYR A 116 15.40 0.49 -3.46
CA TYR A 116 14.26 -0.03 -4.22
C TYR A 116 12.87 0.56 -3.89
N ILE A 117 12.58 1.69 -4.57
CA ILE A 117 11.39 2.07 -5.37
C ILE A 117 9.97 1.78 -4.80
N PRO A 118 9.06 2.75 -4.93
CA PRO A 118 8.04 3.05 -3.94
C PRO A 118 6.69 2.38 -4.17
N TYR A 119 6.42 1.35 -3.39
CA TYR A 119 5.10 0.76 -3.26
C TYR A 119 4.12 1.64 -2.45
N TYR A 120 4.23 2.97 -2.53
CA TYR A 120 3.22 3.88 -1.95
C TYR A 120 2.09 4.17 -2.94
N HIS A 121 2.30 4.00 -4.24
CA HIS A 121 1.30 4.36 -5.24
C HIS A 121 0.00 3.55 -5.12
N LYS A 122 0.10 2.22 -4.96
CA LYS A 122 -1.07 1.35 -4.80
C LYS A 122 -1.87 1.67 -3.53
N PRO A 123 -1.28 1.74 -2.33
CA PRO A 123 -2.01 2.08 -1.11
C PRO A 123 -2.54 3.52 -1.08
N SER A 124 -1.83 4.49 -1.66
CA SER A 124 -2.36 5.85 -1.78
C SER A 124 -3.58 5.93 -2.69
N ARG A 125 -3.55 5.23 -3.84
CA ARG A 125 -4.68 5.17 -4.77
C ARG A 125 -5.87 4.45 -4.15
N TYR A 126 -5.63 3.38 -3.40
CA TYR A 126 -6.68 2.66 -2.67
C TYR A 126 -7.40 3.58 -1.69
N LEU A 127 -6.63 4.28 -0.85
CA LEU A 127 -7.19 5.21 0.13
C LEU A 127 -7.91 6.39 -0.54
N ALA A 128 -7.36 6.91 -1.64
CA ALA A 128 -8.01 7.95 -2.44
C ALA A 128 -9.37 7.50 -2.99
N ALA A 129 -9.43 6.28 -3.52
CA ALA A 129 -10.65 5.73 -4.07
C ALA A 129 -11.72 5.51 -2.99
N GLU A 130 -11.34 5.01 -1.80
CA GLU A 130 -12.24 4.95 -0.65
C GLU A 130 -12.83 6.33 -0.30
N MET A 131 -12.00 7.36 -0.25
CA MET A 131 -12.42 8.74 0.04
C MET A 131 -13.38 9.26 -1.03
N LEU A 132 -13.07 9.07 -2.31
CA LEU A 132 -13.92 9.54 -3.40
C LEU A 132 -15.26 8.81 -3.47
N LEU A 133 -15.31 7.51 -3.17
CA LEU A 133 -16.56 6.76 -3.03
C LEU A 133 -17.40 7.25 -1.86
N ALA A 134 -16.75 7.70 -0.79
CA ALA A 134 -17.37 8.38 0.33
C ALA A 134 -17.69 9.87 0.04
N VAL A 135 -17.57 10.30 -1.22
CA VAL A 135 -17.92 11.63 -1.71
C VAL A 135 -17.04 12.75 -1.13
N TYR A 136 -15.78 12.43 -0.77
CA TYR A 136 -14.82 13.43 -0.35
C TYR A 136 -14.51 14.37 -1.52
N ASP A 137 -14.53 15.67 -1.24
CA ASP A 137 -14.00 16.66 -2.18
C ASP A 137 -12.49 16.87 -1.98
N GLU A 138 -11.94 17.82 -2.73
CA GLU A 138 -10.51 18.15 -2.68
C GLU A 138 -10.04 18.57 -1.28
N VAL A 139 -10.83 19.39 -0.60
CA VAL A 139 -10.53 19.93 0.72
C VAL A 139 -10.66 18.84 1.78
N ASP A 140 -11.67 17.96 1.64
CA ASP A 140 -11.85 16.82 2.53
C ASP A 140 -10.67 15.84 2.46
N VAL A 141 -10.14 15.57 1.26
CA VAL A 141 -8.96 14.71 1.08
C VAL A 141 -7.73 15.30 1.76
N GLU A 142 -7.47 16.60 1.60
CA GLU A 142 -6.35 17.28 2.27
C GLU A 142 -6.48 17.24 3.79
N ASN A 143 -7.68 17.54 4.30
CA ASN A 143 -7.97 17.52 5.74
C ASN A 143 -7.78 16.11 6.33
N ALA A 144 -8.30 15.08 5.65
CA ALA A 144 -8.17 13.70 6.07
C ALA A 144 -6.72 13.23 6.05
N ALA A 145 -5.95 13.58 5.01
CA ALA A 145 -4.52 13.27 4.95
C ALA A 145 -3.75 13.95 6.11
N GLY A 146 -4.08 15.21 6.41
CA GLY A 146 -3.53 15.95 7.53
C GLY A 146 -3.86 15.33 8.89
N GLU A 147 -5.11 14.88 9.09
CA GLU A 147 -5.56 14.19 10.30
C GLU A 147 -4.85 12.84 10.49
N LEU A 148 -4.80 12.00 9.47
CA LEU A 148 -4.07 10.74 9.50
C LEU A 148 -2.58 10.96 9.80
N GLY A 149 -2.00 12.05 9.26
CA GLY A 149 -0.62 12.45 9.53
C GLY A 149 -0.41 12.85 10.99
N ARG A 150 -1.36 13.56 11.61
CA ARG A 150 -1.35 13.87 13.06
C ARG A 150 -1.44 12.60 13.89
N MET A 151 -2.44 11.75 13.61
CA MET A 151 -2.61 10.46 14.31
C MET A 151 -1.37 9.56 14.22
N GLN A 152 -0.68 9.56 13.07
CA GLN A 152 0.59 8.84 12.89
C GLN A 152 1.73 9.42 13.74
N ARG A 153 1.82 10.75 13.89
CA ARG A 153 2.81 11.40 14.75
C ARG A 153 2.51 11.15 16.24
N ASP A 154 1.24 11.13 16.60
CA ASP A 154 0.77 10.91 17.97
C ASP A 154 0.83 9.43 18.40
N GLY A 155 1.22 8.53 17.48
CA GLY A 155 1.40 7.12 17.77
C GLY A 155 0.09 6.33 17.92
N GLN A 156 -1.04 6.88 17.45
CA GLN A 156 -2.35 6.22 17.53
C GLN A 156 -2.42 4.94 16.69
N PHE A 157 -1.51 4.78 15.72
CA PHE A 157 -1.36 3.60 14.86
C PHE A 157 -0.25 2.63 15.30
N SER A 158 0.19 2.70 16.56
CA SER A 158 1.26 1.86 17.11
C SER A 158 0.86 0.38 17.26
N TRP A 159 1.39 -0.48 16.39
CA TRP A 159 1.27 -1.94 16.47
C TRP A 159 2.11 -2.59 17.59
N TYR A 160 2.96 -1.84 18.32
CA TYR A 160 3.98 -2.42 19.19
C TYR A 160 3.60 -2.55 20.68
N ARG A 161 2.41 -2.14 21.12
CA ARG A 161 2.04 -2.15 22.55
C ARG A 161 1.04 -3.20 23.02
N ARG A 162 0.50 -4.07 22.15
CA ARG A 162 -0.57 -5.01 22.54
C ARG A 162 -0.27 -6.51 22.38
N VAL A 163 0.91 -6.90 21.91
CA VAL A 163 1.26 -8.33 21.73
C VAL A 163 2.29 -8.84 22.75
N PHE A 164 2.89 -7.96 23.54
CA PHE A 164 3.80 -8.33 24.64
C PHE A 164 3.55 -7.46 25.87
N HIS A 165 2.49 -7.76 26.61
CA HIS A 165 2.39 -7.51 28.05
C HIS A 165 1.57 -8.63 28.67
#